data_AF-A0A946NBL6-F1
#
_entry.id   AF-A0A946NBL6-F1
#
_cell.length_a   1.000
_cell.length_b   1.000
_cell.length_c   1.000
_cell.angle_alpha   90.00
_cell.angle_beta   90.00
_cell.angle_gamma   90.00
#
_symmetry.space_group_name_H-M   'P 1'
#
loop_
_entity.id
_entity.type
_entity.pdbx_description
1 polymer ?
#
loop_
_entity_poly.entity_id
_entity_poly.type
_entity_poly.pdbx_seq_one_letter_code
_entity_poly.pdbx_strand_id
1 'polypeptide(L)'
;MKNIRPLVFGFTLLFALPVDALGPVDGEVGVLAWGVGDYETGDFNTPMVSGYGELWLDERWGFRGALYRVNEDSVLMAPDEQTFFDFKYRLLSATDSTFLALGLGWEQNRFGADGSASGPRIMAEGRVGMLGFLKIYTEIGWAPTLGDVGARQDISSIAGEAGLVLDPFPFFDVRLGWRYQITDYTGVLTGSDVSEASYGVIMGAGFHW
;
A
#
# COMPACT_ATOMS: atom_id res chain seq x y z
N MET A 1 26.61 41.39 18.38
CA MET A 1 26.73 40.60 17.14
C MET A 1 27.13 39.18 17.53
N LYS A 2 26.19 38.23 17.49
CA LYS A 2 26.40 36.83 17.92
C LYS A 2 26.61 35.95 16.69
N ASN A 3 27.77 35.30 16.62
CA ASN A 3 28.10 34.30 15.60
C ASN A 3 27.32 33.01 15.86
N ILE A 4 26.53 32.56 14.88
CA ILE A 4 25.92 31.23 14.86
C ILE A 4 26.69 30.42 13.82
N ARG A 5 27.39 29.36 14.27
CA ARG A 5 28.00 28.36 13.40
C ARG A 5 26.93 27.37 12.93
N PRO A 6 26.90 26.95 11.65
CA PRO A 6 26.02 25.88 11.22
C PRO A 6 26.53 24.55 11.77
N LEU A 7 25.67 23.87 12.54
CA LEU A 7 25.88 22.51 13.01
C LEU A 7 25.60 21.58 11.82
N VAL A 8 26.65 21.04 11.21
CA VAL A 8 26.54 19.98 10.21
C VAL A 8 26.11 18.70 10.93
N PHE A 9 24.84 18.31 10.76
CA PHE A 9 24.36 17.00 11.16
C PHE A 9 24.93 15.96 10.18
N GLY A 10 25.95 15.23 10.63
CA GLY A 10 26.40 14.01 9.97
C GLY A 10 25.33 12.94 10.18
N PHE A 11 24.59 12.61 9.13
CA PHE A 11 23.79 11.40 9.06
C PHE A 11 24.77 10.23 8.83
N THR A 12 25.23 9.62 9.90
CA THR A 12 26.05 8.41 9.84
C THR A 12 25.17 7.31 9.24
N LEU A 13 25.57 6.77 8.08
CA LEU A 13 25.00 5.55 7.49
C LEU A 13 24.93 4.47 8.57
N LEU A 14 23.72 4.18 9.06
CA LEU A 14 23.48 3.00 9.87
C LEU A 14 23.57 1.79 8.93
N PHE A 15 24.52 0.93 9.25
CA PHE A 15 24.89 -0.31 8.56
C PHE A 15 23.66 -1.11 8.10
N ALA A 16 23.33 -1.00 6.81
CA ALA A 16 22.54 -2.00 6.11
C ALA A 16 23.48 -3.17 5.81
N LEU A 17 23.39 -4.25 6.58
CA LEU A 17 23.99 -5.51 6.15
C LEU A 17 23.16 -6.00 4.94
N PRO A 18 23.80 -6.32 3.80
CA PRO A 18 23.09 -6.88 2.67
C PRO A 18 22.48 -8.22 3.13
N VAL A 19 21.15 -8.30 3.13
CA VAL A 19 20.45 -9.57 3.03
C VAL A 19 20.44 -9.83 1.53
N ASP A 20 21.44 -10.56 1.05
CA ASP A 20 21.51 -10.96 -0.35
C ASP A 20 20.26 -11.79 -0.68
N ALA A 21 19.56 -11.43 -1.76
CA ALA A 21 18.49 -12.25 -2.32
C ALA A 21 18.97 -13.70 -2.53
N LEU A 22 18.10 -14.69 -2.25
CA LEU A 22 18.39 -16.12 -2.42
C LEU A 22 18.57 -16.55 -3.89
N GLY A 23 18.48 -15.60 -4.85
CA GLY A 23 18.65 -15.81 -6.28
C GLY A 23 18.18 -14.59 -7.10
N PRO A 24 18.09 -14.70 -8.44
CA PRO A 24 17.62 -13.62 -9.32
C PRO A 24 16.12 -13.31 -9.17
N VAL A 25 15.43 -14.00 -8.26
CA VAL A 25 14.01 -13.90 -8.00
C VAL A 25 13.83 -13.80 -6.50
N ASP A 26 13.12 -12.77 -6.06
CA ASP A 26 12.72 -12.53 -4.66
C ASP A 26 11.20 -12.44 -4.62
N GLY A 27 10.55 -13.37 -3.92
CA GLY A 27 9.11 -13.48 -3.83
C GLY A 27 8.59 -13.26 -2.42
N GLU A 28 7.43 -12.62 -2.28
CA GLU A 28 6.73 -12.40 -1.00
C GLU A 28 5.24 -12.68 -1.21
N VAL A 29 4.61 -13.39 -0.27
CA VAL A 29 3.14 -13.58 -0.23
C VAL A 29 2.67 -13.48 1.20
N GLY A 30 1.55 -12.80 1.42
CA GLY A 30 1.04 -12.64 2.78
C GLY A 30 -0.47 -12.46 2.86
N VAL A 31 -0.95 -12.70 4.07
CA VAL A 31 -2.33 -12.43 4.48
C VAL A 31 -2.35 -11.19 5.36
N LEU A 32 -3.42 -10.41 5.20
CA LEU A 32 -3.61 -9.14 5.88
C LEU A 32 -4.97 -9.13 6.57
N ALA A 33 -5.05 -8.45 7.69
CA ALA A 33 -6.29 -8.01 8.31
C ALA A 33 -6.26 -6.47 8.31
N TRP A 34 -7.30 -5.86 7.73
CA TRP A 34 -7.47 -4.41 7.70
C TRP A 34 -8.66 -4.01 8.57
N GLY A 35 -8.37 -3.40 9.71
CA GLY A 35 -9.38 -2.81 10.58
C GLY A 35 -9.57 -1.35 10.22
N VAL A 36 -10.75 -1.00 9.71
CA VAL A 36 -11.14 0.37 9.36
C VAL A 36 -11.89 0.99 10.53
N GLY A 37 -11.48 2.20 10.93
CA GLY A 37 -12.02 2.81 12.13
C GLY A 37 -11.25 4.03 12.62
N ASP A 38 -11.72 4.57 13.74
CA ASP A 38 -11.19 5.80 14.34
C ASP A 38 -10.21 5.47 15.48
N TYR A 39 -8.97 5.97 15.34
CA TYR A 39 -7.90 5.77 16.31
C TYR A 39 -8.13 6.55 17.61
N GLU A 40 -8.92 7.63 17.58
CA GLU A 40 -9.19 8.45 18.78
C GLU A 40 -10.16 7.75 19.72
N THR A 41 -11.09 6.97 19.17
CA THR A 41 -12.08 6.20 19.92
C THR A 41 -11.66 4.74 20.12
N GLY A 42 -10.72 4.24 19.31
CA GLY A 42 -10.31 2.83 19.30
C GLY A 42 -11.38 1.90 18.71
N ASP A 43 -12.39 2.46 18.05
CA ASP A 43 -13.47 1.72 17.43
C ASP A 43 -13.07 1.33 16.01
N PHE A 44 -12.84 0.04 15.81
CA PHE A 44 -12.49 -0.55 14.52
C PHE A 44 -13.52 -1.61 14.16
N ASN A 45 -13.86 -1.67 12.88
CA ASN A 45 -14.72 -2.74 12.39
C ASN A 45 -14.07 -4.13 12.56
N THR A 46 -14.87 -5.18 12.33
CA THR A 46 -14.30 -6.52 12.23
C THR A 46 -13.49 -6.62 10.94
N PRO A 47 -12.16 -6.81 11.02
CA PRO A 47 -11.32 -6.81 9.84
C PRO A 47 -11.62 -8.01 8.95
N MET A 48 -11.60 -7.79 7.63
CA MET A 48 -11.73 -8.87 6.67
C MET A 48 -10.37 -9.37 6.18
N VAL A 49 -10.33 -10.65 5.84
CA VAL A 49 -9.13 -11.28 5.28
C VAL A 49 -8.84 -10.66 3.91
N SER A 50 -7.65 -10.06 3.85
CA SER A 50 -7.02 -9.40 2.72
C SER A 50 -5.74 -10.15 2.39
N GLY A 51 -5.10 -9.84 1.27
CA GLY A 51 -3.87 -10.53 0.89
C GLY A 51 -3.09 -9.82 -0.20
N TYR A 52 -1.82 -10.15 -0.32
CA TYR A 52 -0.94 -9.61 -1.34
C TYR A 52 0.10 -10.64 -1.76
N GLY A 53 0.64 -10.43 -2.96
CA GLY A 53 1.81 -11.12 -3.47
C GLY A 53 2.70 -10.14 -4.21
N GLU A 54 4.00 -10.33 -4.09
CA GLU A 54 5.01 -9.52 -4.74
C GLU A 54 6.15 -10.39 -5.26
N LEU A 55 6.69 -10.03 -6.41
CA LEU A 55 7.81 -10.70 -7.04
C LEU A 55 8.75 -9.66 -7.62
N TRP A 56 10.03 -9.75 -7.29
CA TRP A 56 11.11 -8.98 -7.90
C TRP A 56 12.00 -9.89 -8.73
N LEU A 57 12.21 -9.53 -9.99
CA LEU A 57 13.11 -10.19 -10.93
C LEU A 57 14.34 -9.30 -11.15
N ASP A 58 15.52 -9.91 -11.03
CA ASP A 58 16.82 -9.28 -11.13
C ASP A 58 16.90 -8.00 -10.28
N GLU A 59 16.23 -8.00 -9.13
CA GLU A 59 16.13 -6.87 -8.20
C GLU A 59 15.67 -5.55 -8.86
N ARG A 60 15.02 -5.60 -10.01
CA ARG A 60 14.76 -4.39 -10.83
C ARG A 60 13.33 -4.32 -11.33
N TRP A 61 12.78 -5.44 -11.74
CA TRP A 61 11.43 -5.55 -12.28
C TRP A 61 10.52 -6.17 -11.23
N GLY A 62 9.48 -5.45 -10.82
CA GLY A 62 8.57 -5.88 -9.78
C GLY A 62 7.19 -6.19 -10.34
N PHE A 63 6.53 -7.18 -9.76
CA PHE A 63 5.12 -7.47 -9.96
C PHE A 63 4.47 -7.51 -8.60
N ARG A 64 3.31 -6.86 -8.45
CA ARG A 64 2.56 -6.89 -7.21
C ARG A 64 1.09 -7.07 -7.49
N GLY A 65 0.43 -7.92 -6.72
CA GLY A 65 -1.02 -8.01 -6.68
C GLY A 65 -1.48 -7.89 -5.24
N ALA A 66 -2.57 -7.18 -5.00
CA ALA A 66 -3.15 -7.10 -3.67
C ALA A 66 -4.67 -7.01 -3.71
N LEU A 67 -5.27 -7.48 -2.62
CA LEU A 67 -6.69 -7.49 -2.33
C LEU A 67 -6.88 -6.95 -0.92
N TYR A 68 -7.57 -5.82 -0.81
CA TYR A 68 -7.99 -5.22 0.45
C TYR A 68 -9.50 -5.33 0.57
N ARG A 69 -9.98 -5.83 1.70
CA ARG A 69 -11.40 -6.02 2.00
C ARG A 69 -11.76 -5.35 3.31
N VAL A 70 -12.95 -4.78 3.30
CA VAL A 70 -13.65 -4.20 4.44
C VAL A 70 -15.06 -4.77 4.42
N ASN A 71 -15.68 -4.94 5.58
CA ASN A 71 -17.08 -5.36 5.60
C ASN A 71 -17.94 -4.26 4.95
N GLU A 72 -18.77 -4.65 3.97
CA GLU A 72 -19.72 -3.77 3.28
C GLU A 72 -20.57 -2.98 4.28
N ASP A 73 -21.04 -3.63 5.35
CA ASP A 73 -21.85 -2.99 6.40
C ASP A 73 -21.10 -1.91 7.20
N SER A 74 -19.76 -1.85 7.08
CA SER A 74 -18.91 -0.87 7.76
C SER A 74 -18.58 0.35 6.89
N VAL A 75 -18.97 0.34 5.62
CA VAL A 75 -18.74 1.46 4.70
C VAL A 75 -20.07 1.91 4.10
N LEU A 76 -20.28 3.22 4.00
CA LEU A 76 -21.53 3.76 3.44
C LEU A 76 -21.50 3.76 1.92
N MET A 77 -20.67 4.63 1.35
CA MET A 77 -20.55 4.79 -0.10
C MET A 77 -19.13 4.54 -0.61
N ALA A 78 -18.17 4.35 0.30
CA ALA A 78 -16.80 3.94 0.00
C ALA A 78 -16.77 2.50 -0.55
N PRO A 79 -15.72 2.15 -1.32
CA PRO A 79 -15.55 0.78 -1.77
C PRO A 79 -15.27 -0.15 -0.58
N ASP A 80 -15.86 -1.35 -0.62
CA ASP A 80 -15.68 -2.40 0.37
C ASP A 80 -14.64 -3.44 -0.04
N GLU A 81 -14.22 -3.43 -1.31
CA GLU A 81 -13.09 -4.19 -1.80
C GLU A 81 -12.26 -3.36 -2.79
N GLN A 82 -10.93 -3.44 -2.67
CA GLN A 82 -9.98 -2.93 -3.65
C GLN A 82 -9.04 -4.05 -4.07
N THR A 83 -8.97 -4.31 -5.37
CA THR A 83 -8.01 -5.25 -5.97
C THR A 83 -7.14 -4.51 -6.97
N PHE A 84 -5.84 -4.77 -6.99
CA PHE A 84 -4.97 -4.22 -8.03
C PHE A 84 -3.87 -5.18 -8.43
N PHE A 85 -3.33 -4.93 -9.62
CA PHE A 85 -2.07 -5.49 -10.08
C PHE A 85 -1.17 -4.38 -10.60
N ASP A 86 0.11 -4.42 -10.25
CA ASP A 86 1.11 -3.42 -10.61
C ASP A 86 2.33 -4.08 -11.23
N PHE A 87 2.83 -3.48 -12.31
CA PHE A 87 4.15 -3.71 -12.87
C PHE A 87 5.05 -2.55 -12.47
N LYS A 88 6.19 -2.86 -11.86
CA LYS A 88 7.05 -1.91 -11.15
C LYS A 88 8.47 -1.95 -11.67
N TYR A 89 9.15 -0.83 -11.54
CA TYR A 89 10.55 -0.69 -11.88
C TYR A 89 11.27 0.10 -10.78
N ARG A 90 12.38 -0.44 -10.26
CA ARG A 90 13.21 0.27 -9.27
C ARG A 90 13.98 1.41 -9.96
N LEU A 91 13.68 2.64 -9.56
CA LEU A 91 14.40 3.84 -10.01
C LEU A 91 15.75 3.97 -9.31
N LEU A 92 15.78 3.64 -8.03
CA LEU A 92 16.95 3.71 -7.16
C LEU A 92 16.98 2.45 -6.30
N SER A 93 18.15 1.84 -6.17
CA SER A 93 18.39 0.71 -5.27
C SER A 93 19.73 0.93 -4.57
N ALA A 94 19.71 0.99 -3.25
CA ALA A 94 20.92 1.00 -2.43
C ALA A 94 21.24 -0.42 -1.94
N THR A 95 20.21 -1.19 -1.63
CA THR A 95 20.23 -2.62 -1.27
C THR A 95 18.94 -3.27 -1.75
N ASP A 96 18.86 -4.59 -1.68
CA ASP A 96 17.70 -5.39 -2.11
C ASP A 96 16.42 -4.98 -1.35
N SER A 97 16.59 -4.61 -0.07
CA SER A 97 15.55 -4.11 0.84
C SER A 97 15.47 -2.59 0.95
N THR A 98 16.30 -1.83 0.22
CA THR A 98 16.32 -0.36 0.26
C THR A 98 16.25 0.22 -1.15
N PHE A 99 15.04 0.61 -1.56
CA PHE A 99 14.78 1.05 -2.92
C PHE A 99 13.64 2.07 -3.02
N LEU A 100 13.59 2.72 -4.18
CA LEU A 100 12.44 3.48 -4.65
C LEU A 100 12.01 2.93 -6.01
N ALA A 101 10.73 2.63 -6.16
CA ALA A 101 10.13 2.10 -7.38
C ALA A 101 8.93 2.93 -7.83
N LEU A 102 8.70 2.92 -9.14
CA LEU A 102 7.47 3.41 -9.75
C LEU A 102 6.84 2.28 -10.56
N GLY A 103 5.52 2.33 -10.70
CA GLY A 103 4.78 1.32 -11.45
C GLY A 103 3.56 1.86 -12.17
N LEU A 104 3.12 1.04 -13.11
CA LEU A 104 1.84 1.15 -13.79
C LEU A 104 1.05 -0.11 -13.49
N GLY A 105 -0.26 0.03 -13.37
CA GLY A 105 -1.11 -1.06 -12.99
C GLY A 105 -2.55 -0.88 -13.42
N TRP A 106 -3.39 -1.73 -12.85
CA TRP A 106 -4.83 -1.67 -12.99
C TRP A 106 -5.44 -1.88 -11.61
N GLU A 107 -6.44 -1.07 -11.29
CA GLU A 107 -7.17 -1.11 -10.03
C GLU A 107 -8.64 -1.42 -10.32
N GLN A 108 -9.25 -2.21 -9.45
CA GLN A 108 -10.67 -2.48 -9.42
C GLN A 108 -11.20 -2.26 -8.01
N ASN A 109 -12.26 -1.46 -7.90
CA ASN A 109 -12.97 -1.19 -6.65
C ASN A 109 -14.39 -1.75 -6.72
N ARG A 110 -14.81 -2.51 -5.70
CA ARG A 110 -16.19 -2.98 -5.53
C ARG A 110 -16.93 -2.05 -4.58
N PHE A 111 -18.19 -1.79 -4.91
CA PHE A 111 -19.09 -0.92 -4.17
C PHE A 111 -20.33 -1.71 -3.76
N GLY A 112 -20.15 -2.68 -2.86
CA GLY A 112 -21.23 -3.50 -2.35
C GLY A 112 -22.05 -4.17 -3.45
N ALA A 113 -23.37 -4.02 -3.38
CA ALA A 113 -24.32 -4.51 -4.38
C ALA A 113 -24.34 -3.71 -5.72
N ASP A 114 -23.76 -2.51 -5.79
CA ASP A 114 -23.79 -1.67 -7.00
C ASP A 114 -22.87 -2.22 -8.11
N GLY A 115 -21.89 -3.05 -7.75
CA GLY A 115 -20.95 -3.68 -8.67
C GLY A 115 -19.51 -3.19 -8.50
N SER A 116 -18.72 -3.24 -9.57
CA SER A 116 -17.30 -2.87 -9.55
C SER A 116 -16.92 -1.94 -10.69
N ALA A 117 -16.04 -0.99 -10.41
CA ALA A 117 -15.42 -0.08 -11.37
C ALA A 117 -13.92 -0.41 -11.45
N SER A 118 -13.30 -0.28 -12.62
CA SER A 118 -11.88 -0.61 -12.80
C SER A 118 -11.20 0.24 -13.85
N GLY A 119 -9.91 0.52 -13.67
CA GLY A 119 -9.16 1.36 -14.59
C GLY A 119 -7.66 1.39 -14.34
N PRO A 120 -6.92 2.13 -15.17
CA PRO A 120 -5.47 2.22 -15.06
C PRO A 120 -5.04 2.91 -13.77
N ARG A 121 -3.89 2.48 -13.25
CA ARG A 121 -3.28 2.97 -12.02
C ARG A 121 -1.82 3.35 -12.26
N ILE A 122 -1.35 4.37 -11.56
CA ILE A 122 0.08 4.61 -11.36
C ILE A 122 0.43 4.47 -9.89
N MET A 123 1.64 4.02 -9.57
CA MET A 123 2.03 3.80 -8.19
C MET A 123 3.50 4.13 -7.93
N ALA A 124 3.81 4.36 -6.66
CA ALA A 124 5.16 4.51 -6.15
C ALA A 124 5.33 3.69 -4.86
N GLU A 125 6.47 3.04 -4.72
CA GLU A 125 6.84 2.29 -3.50
C GLU A 125 8.24 2.68 -3.04
N GLY A 126 8.39 2.87 -1.74
CA GLY A 126 9.66 3.01 -1.07
C GLY A 126 9.82 1.93 -0.01
N ARG A 127 11.02 1.34 0.06
CA ARG A 127 11.41 0.43 1.14
C ARG A 127 12.76 0.86 1.69
N VAL A 128 12.93 0.78 3.00
CA VAL A 128 14.20 1.04 3.69
C VAL A 128 14.46 -0.09 4.67
N GLY A 129 15.49 -0.89 4.39
CA GLY A 129 15.97 -1.93 5.28
C GLY A 129 16.80 -1.34 6.42
N MET A 130 16.56 -1.83 7.63
CA MET A 130 17.24 -1.45 8.86
C MET A 130 17.62 -2.71 9.62
N LEU A 131 18.87 -2.79 10.09
CA LEU A 131 19.32 -3.85 11.00
C LEU A 131 19.21 -5.30 10.47
N GLY A 132 18.89 -5.51 9.19
CA GLY A 132 18.78 -6.82 8.55
C GLY A 132 17.49 -7.61 8.83
N PHE A 133 16.64 -7.14 9.75
CA PHE A 133 15.37 -7.81 10.12
C PHE A 133 14.20 -6.83 10.23
N LEU A 134 14.42 -5.52 10.07
CA LEU A 134 13.38 -4.50 10.17
C LEU A 134 13.36 -3.73 8.86
N LYS A 135 12.19 -3.49 8.30
CA LYS A 135 12.01 -2.69 7.09
C LYS A 135 10.92 -1.66 7.34
N ILE A 136 11.13 -0.44 6.86
CA ILE A 136 10.07 0.56 6.73
C ILE A 136 9.61 0.51 5.28
N TYR A 137 8.30 0.51 5.05
CA TYR A 137 7.75 0.54 3.70
C TYR A 137 6.69 1.62 3.56
N THR A 138 6.55 2.11 2.33
CA THR A 138 5.49 3.02 1.91
C THR A 138 5.08 2.68 0.49
N GLU A 139 3.78 2.70 0.23
CA GLU A 139 3.18 2.51 -1.08
C GLU A 139 2.09 3.57 -1.27
N ILE A 140 2.05 4.19 -2.44
CA ILE A 140 0.95 5.04 -2.86
C ILE A 140 0.55 4.71 -4.29
N GLY A 141 -0.75 4.59 -4.53
CA GLY A 141 -1.34 4.35 -5.83
C GLY A 141 -2.44 5.36 -6.14
N TRP A 142 -2.51 5.75 -7.40
CA TRP A 142 -3.54 6.65 -7.92
C TRP A 142 -4.13 6.07 -9.21
N ALA A 143 -5.44 5.85 -9.20
CA ALA A 143 -6.24 5.53 -10.36
C ALA A 143 -7.06 6.77 -10.75
N PRO A 144 -6.67 7.51 -11.82
CA PRO A 144 -7.33 8.76 -12.19
C PRO A 144 -8.76 8.56 -12.68
N THR A 145 -9.08 7.38 -13.19
CA THR A 145 -10.42 7.01 -13.60
C THR A 145 -10.61 5.50 -13.48
N LEU A 146 -11.71 5.09 -12.86
CA LEU A 146 -12.18 3.70 -12.74
C LEU A 146 -13.48 3.48 -13.56
N GLY A 147 -14.02 4.53 -14.18
CA GLY A 147 -15.31 4.53 -14.85
C GLY A 147 -16.47 4.84 -13.91
N ASP A 148 -17.63 4.27 -14.22
CA ASP A 148 -18.89 4.54 -13.54
C ASP A 148 -19.49 3.26 -12.93
N VAL A 149 -20.17 3.39 -11.80
CA VAL A 149 -20.90 2.28 -11.19
C VAL A 149 -22.08 2.78 -10.34
N GLY A 150 -23.26 2.20 -10.56
CA GLY A 150 -24.48 2.62 -9.85
C GLY A 150 -24.75 4.12 -10.00
N ALA A 151 -24.81 4.83 -8.87
CA ALA A 151 -25.03 6.28 -8.81
C ALA A 151 -23.74 7.13 -8.81
N ARG A 152 -22.57 6.50 -9.03
CA ARG A 152 -21.25 7.14 -9.01
C ARG A 152 -20.71 7.26 -10.44
N GLN A 153 -20.39 8.47 -10.86
CA GLN A 153 -19.75 8.77 -12.14
C GLN A 153 -18.33 9.28 -11.94
N ASP A 154 -17.49 9.10 -12.96
CA ASP A 154 -16.14 9.64 -13.03
C ASP A 154 -15.28 9.25 -11.81
N ILE A 155 -15.39 7.99 -11.39
CA ILE A 155 -14.79 7.51 -10.15
C ILE A 155 -13.26 7.59 -10.27
N SER A 156 -12.61 8.16 -9.26
CA SER A 156 -11.15 8.11 -9.10
C SER A 156 -10.78 7.63 -7.71
N SER A 157 -9.56 7.11 -7.56
CA SER A 157 -9.10 6.50 -6.32
C SER A 157 -7.66 6.83 -6.02
N ILE A 158 -7.38 7.19 -4.77
CA ILE A 158 -6.03 7.31 -4.21
C ILE A 158 -5.96 6.40 -3.00
N ALA A 159 -4.99 5.49 -2.97
CA ALA A 159 -4.74 4.65 -1.81
C ALA A 159 -3.28 4.72 -1.40
N GLY A 160 -3.03 4.75 -0.10
CA GLY A 160 -1.70 4.78 0.46
C GLY A 160 -1.57 3.89 1.67
N GLU A 161 -0.38 3.33 1.85
CA GLU A 161 -0.02 2.48 2.97
C GLU A 161 1.40 2.80 3.43
N ALA A 162 1.60 2.90 4.73
CA ALA A 162 2.93 3.04 5.31
C ALA A 162 3.03 2.20 6.58
N GLY A 163 4.16 1.53 6.77
CA GLY A 163 4.30 0.60 7.88
C GLY A 163 5.69 0.07 8.11
N LEU A 164 5.74 -0.92 8.99
CA LEU A 164 6.90 -1.66 9.40
C LEU A 164 6.72 -3.13 9.03
N VAL A 165 7.79 -3.76 8.56
CA VAL A 165 7.92 -5.21 8.41
C VAL A 165 9.05 -5.67 9.29
N LEU A 166 8.79 -6.72 10.07
CA LEU A 166 9.78 -7.43 10.85
C LEU A 166 9.98 -8.80 10.23
N ASP A 167 11.22 -9.26 10.08
CA ASP A 167 11.58 -10.60 9.61
C ASP A 167 12.13 -11.42 10.79
N PRO A 168 11.28 -12.03 11.65
CA PRO A 168 11.76 -12.88 12.73
C PRO A 168 12.61 -14.06 12.25
N PHE A 169 12.36 -14.51 11.01
CA PHE A 169 13.09 -15.58 10.35
C PHE A 169 13.39 -15.19 8.90
N PRO A 170 14.41 -15.82 8.25
CA PRO A 170 14.80 -15.49 6.87
C PRO A 170 13.76 -15.84 5.77
N PHE A 171 12.57 -16.30 6.14
CA PHE A 171 11.52 -16.72 5.21
C PHE A 171 10.13 -16.26 5.66
N PHE A 172 10.04 -15.53 6.78
CA PHE A 172 8.77 -15.19 7.41
C PHE A 172 8.82 -13.77 7.93
N ASP A 173 7.79 -13.00 7.58
CA ASP A 173 7.63 -11.63 7.97
C ASP A 173 6.33 -11.38 8.74
N VAL A 174 6.36 -10.36 9.58
CA VAL A 174 5.20 -9.79 10.27
C VAL A 174 5.16 -8.31 9.95
N ARG A 175 3.98 -7.81 9.58
CA ARG A 175 3.80 -6.42 9.20
C ARG A 175 2.73 -5.73 10.02
N LEU A 176 2.98 -4.45 10.27
CA LEU A 176 2.06 -3.52 10.89
C LEU A 176 2.13 -2.20 10.13
N GLY A 177 1.00 -1.70 9.67
CA GLY A 177 0.93 -0.49 8.89
C GLY A 177 -0.35 0.28 9.11
N TRP A 178 -0.39 1.46 8.52
CA TRP A 178 -1.58 2.27 8.39
C TRP A 178 -1.91 2.40 6.91
N ARG A 179 -3.16 2.13 6.57
CA ARG A 179 -3.68 2.24 5.20
C ARG A 179 -4.80 3.26 5.15
N TYR A 180 -4.84 4.03 4.08
CA TYR A 180 -6.00 4.84 3.70
C TYR A 180 -6.34 4.61 2.22
N GLN A 181 -7.61 4.79 1.90
CA GLN A 181 -8.14 4.79 0.54
C GLN A 181 -9.19 5.90 0.47
N ILE A 182 -9.03 6.78 -0.50
CA ILE A 182 -9.96 7.85 -0.83
C ILE A 182 -10.53 7.54 -2.21
N THR A 183 -11.84 7.65 -2.35
CA THR A 183 -12.55 7.49 -3.61
C THR A 183 -13.40 8.73 -3.85
N ASP A 184 -13.13 9.40 -4.96
CA ASP A 184 -13.86 10.59 -5.38
C ASP A 184 -14.77 10.23 -6.56
N TYR A 185 -15.99 10.78 -6.58
CA TYR A 185 -16.95 10.57 -7.67
C TYR A 185 -17.99 11.69 -7.76
N THR A 186 -18.61 11.81 -8.92
CA THR A 186 -19.78 12.68 -9.14
C THR A 186 -21.07 11.89 -8.89
N GLY A 187 -21.92 12.38 -8.00
CA GLY A 187 -23.22 11.76 -7.74
C GLY A 187 -24.22 12.02 -8.88
N VAL A 188 -24.79 10.97 -9.48
CA VAL A 188 -25.71 11.09 -10.63
C VAL A 188 -26.98 11.89 -10.30
N LEU A 189 -27.50 11.76 -9.06
CA LEU A 189 -28.75 12.40 -8.64
C LEU A 189 -28.57 13.86 -8.21
N THR A 190 -27.42 14.19 -7.63
CA THR A 190 -27.14 15.51 -7.05
C THR A 190 -26.28 16.37 -7.95
N GLY A 191 -25.53 15.77 -8.90
CA GLY A 191 -24.50 16.44 -9.69
C GLY A 191 -23.35 16.98 -8.85
N SER A 192 -23.20 16.52 -7.61
CA SER A 192 -22.19 17.00 -6.66
C SER A 192 -21.00 16.07 -6.62
N ASP A 193 -19.81 16.65 -6.48
CA ASP A 193 -18.59 15.90 -6.16
C ASP A 193 -18.66 15.39 -4.72
N VAL A 194 -18.35 14.11 -4.53
CA VAL A 194 -18.34 13.42 -3.24
C VAL A 194 -16.98 12.76 -3.07
N SER A 195 -16.47 12.77 -1.83
CA SER A 195 -15.22 12.12 -1.45
C SER A 195 -15.49 11.19 -0.26
N GLU A 196 -15.18 9.91 -0.44
CA GLU A 196 -15.39 8.86 0.55
C GLU A 196 -14.03 8.27 0.94
N ALA A 197 -13.80 8.10 2.24
CA ALA A 197 -12.51 7.63 2.75
C ALA A 197 -12.65 6.44 3.70
N SER A 198 -11.81 5.44 3.49
CA SER A 198 -11.61 4.30 4.39
C SER A 198 -10.17 4.33 4.90
N TYR A 199 -9.96 4.32 6.21
CA TYR A 199 -8.62 4.32 6.78
C TYR A 199 -8.55 3.47 8.05
N GLY A 200 -7.35 2.97 8.35
CA GLY A 200 -7.12 2.27 9.61
C GLY A 200 -5.86 1.42 9.61
N VAL A 201 -5.80 0.52 10.59
CA VAL A 201 -4.63 -0.30 10.87
C VAL A 201 -4.64 -1.57 10.02
N ILE A 202 -3.50 -1.89 9.44
CA ILE A 202 -3.23 -3.16 8.79
C ILE A 202 -2.23 -3.95 9.60
N MET A 203 -2.55 -5.22 9.81
CA MET A 203 -1.65 -6.20 10.41
C MET A 203 -1.63 -7.44 9.53
N GLY A 204 -0.47 -8.07 9.42
CA GLY A 204 -0.34 -9.23 8.55
C GLY A 204 0.90 -10.03 8.83
N ALA A 205 0.96 -11.17 8.15
CA ALA A 205 2.13 -12.04 8.15
C ALA A 205 2.29 -12.65 6.76
N GLY A 206 3.53 -12.90 6.39
CA GLY A 206 3.88 -13.39 5.07
C GLY A 206 5.05 -14.37 5.10
N PHE A 207 5.27 -14.94 3.93
CA PHE A 207 6.44 -15.74 3.62
C PHE A 207 7.16 -15.12 2.45
N HIS A 208 8.50 -15.17 2.50
CA HIS A 208 9.35 -14.72 1.41
C HIS A 208 10.41 -15.77 1.08
N TRP A 209 10.89 -15.79 -0.17
CA TRP A 209 11.82 -16.79 -0.69
C TRP A 209 12.71 -16.26 -1.83
#